data_AF-A0A5C2SIP8-F1
#
_entry.id   AF-A0A5C2SIP8-F1
#
_cell.length_a   1.000
_cell.length_b   1.000
_cell.length_c   1.000
_cell.angle_alpha   90.00
_cell.angle_beta   90.00
_cell.angle_gamma   90.00
#
_symmetry.space_group_name_H-M   'P 1'
#
loop_
_entity.id
_entity.type
_entity.pdbx_description
1 polymer ?
#
loop_
_entity_poly.entity_id
_entity_poly.type
_entity_poly.pdbx_seq_one_letter_code
_entity_poly.pdbx_strand_id
1 'polypeptide(L)'
;MPFQQDNAWPAGLLTIFDHARAKHTTFDNRYYGPYDKLLNYCFGDAFKFYIAPQNPPRDDSCDAVDFIVFLVVFDVANDRPVLFAEVKDDSWAQKAELRYRADKQMRDHYALMLDECRLPRLWGLSLLGTSMRVYCGDTTSFDVTPPAIPRPEPSTRVLLPSFLAGEWELDILSDEGFAKVKELVTDILTHT
;
A
#
# COMPACT_ATOMS: atom_id res chain seq x y z
N MET A 1 3.81 21.20 8.71
CA MET A 1 3.98 21.94 7.44
C MET A 1 3.27 21.06 6.45
N PRO A 2 2.23 21.57 5.77
CA PRO A 2 1.34 20.69 5.05
C PRO A 2 2.13 20.06 3.92
N PHE A 3 2.14 18.72 3.88
CA PHE A 3 2.77 17.89 2.85
C PHE A 3 2.61 18.44 1.42
N GLN A 4 1.48 19.10 1.11
CA GLN A 4 1.24 19.73 -0.18
C GLN A 4 2.22 20.86 -0.55
N GLN A 5 2.86 21.52 0.41
CA GLN A 5 3.84 22.59 0.17
C GLN A 5 5.26 22.05 -0.01
N ASP A 6 5.53 20.83 0.44
CA ASP A 6 6.85 20.23 0.37
C ASP A 6 7.13 19.69 -1.05
N ASN A 7 8.40 19.73 -1.46
CA ASN A 7 8.84 19.28 -2.79
C ASN A 7 9.69 17.99 -2.74
N ALA A 8 9.94 17.45 -1.55
CA ALA A 8 10.68 16.22 -1.31
C ALA A 8 10.33 15.67 0.08
N TRP A 9 10.67 14.40 0.33
CA TRP A 9 10.51 13.81 1.65
C TRP A 9 11.40 14.52 2.70
N PRO A 10 10.89 14.75 3.92
CA PRO A 10 11.72 15.28 5.01
C PRO A 10 12.90 14.36 5.30
N ALA A 11 14.09 14.91 5.53
CA ALA A 11 15.29 14.13 5.83
C ALA A 11 15.10 13.14 6.99
N GLY A 12 14.34 13.54 8.02
CA GLY A 12 14.01 12.65 9.15
C GLY A 12 13.18 11.43 8.75
N LEU A 13 12.31 11.54 7.75
CA LEU A 13 11.55 10.40 7.23
C LEU A 13 12.49 9.42 6.51
N LEU A 14 13.40 9.93 5.66
CA LEU A 14 14.41 9.12 4.98
C LEU A 14 15.30 8.37 5.97
N THR A 15 15.76 9.05 7.03
CA THR A 15 16.55 8.43 8.11
C THR A 15 15.81 7.28 8.80
N ILE A 16 14.49 7.40 9.01
CA ILE A 16 13.69 6.31 9.60
C ILE A 16 13.66 5.08 8.68
N PHE A 17 13.49 5.28 7.37
CA PHE A 17 13.53 4.19 6.39
C PHE A 17 14.91 3.53 6.30
N ASP A 18 15.99 4.32 6.33
CA ASP A 18 17.35 3.78 6.32
C ASP A 18 17.62 2.93 7.57
N HIS A 19 17.16 3.37 8.75
CA HIS A 19 17.22 2.56 9.96
C HIS A 19 16.43 1.27 9.87
N ALA A 20 15.24 1.28 9.24
CA ALA A 20 14.44 0.08 9.03
C ALA A 20 15.12 -0.90 8.06
N ARG A 21 15.72 -0.40 6.98
CA ARG A 21 16.46 -1.20 6.00
C ARG A 21 17.70 -1.86 6.61
N ALA A 22 18.42 -1.13 7.47
CA ALA A 22 19.62 -1.63 8.15
C ALA A 22 19.33 -2.69 9.24
N LYS A 23 18.08 -2.76 9.72
CA LYS A 23 17.65 -3.78 10.68
C LYS A 23 17.48 -5.13 9.99
N HIS A 24 18.36 -6.07 10.32
CA HIS A 24 18.19 -7.50 10.05
C HIS A 24 17.34 -8.17 11.14
N THR A 25 16.12 -7.67 11.36
CA THR A 25 15.21 -8.24 12.37
C THR A 25 14.44 -9.42 11.79
N THR A 26 14.16 -10.42 12.61
CA THR A 26 13.24 -11.52 12.29
C THR A 26 11.76 -11.14 12.39
N PHE A 27 11.45 -9.87 12.70
CA PHE A 27 10.07 -9.38 12.77
C PHE A 27 9.60 -8.98 11.36
N ASP A 28 8.52 -9.59 10.89
CA ASP A 28 7.97 -9.43 9.53
C ASP A 28 7.46 -8.01 9.21
N ASN A 29 7.40 -7.11 10.19
CA ASN A 29 6.78 -5.79 10.09
C ASN A 29 7.76 -4.60 10.21
N ARG A 30 9.04 -4.76 9.82
CA ARG A 30 10.06 -3.69 10.01
C ARG A 30 9.75 -2.37 9.29
N TYR A 31 8.98 -2.42 8.20
CA TYR A 31 8.56 -1.24 7.44
C TYR A 31 7.27 -0.60 7.96
N TYR A 32 6.53 -1.26 8.86
CA TYR A 32 5.25 -0.75 9.36
C TYR A 32 5.39 0.62 10.04
N GLY A 33 6.32 0.76 11.00
CA GLY A 33 6.55 2.03 11.69
C GLY A 33 6.96 3.19 10.75
N PRO A 34 7.92 2.98 9.82
CA PRO A 34 8.21 3.95 8.78
C PRO A 34 6.99 4.38 7.95
N TYR A 35 6.13 3.44 7.54
CA TYR A 35 4.94 3.75 6.74
C TYR A 35 3.82 4.42 7.54
N ASP A 36 3.61 4.02 8.79
CA ASP A 36 2.71 4.73 9.71
C ASP A 36 3.14 6.20 9.83
N LYS A 37 4.44 6.45 10.00
CA LYS A 37 4.98 7.82 10.05
C LYS A 37 4.81 8.57 8.72
N LEU A 38 5.03 7.91 7.59
CA LEU A 38 4.88 8.49 6.25
C LEU A 38 3.43 8.91 5.99
N LEU A 39 2.45 8.03 6.26
CA LEU A 39 1.03 8.33 6.08
C LEU A 39 0.59 9.45 7.02
N ASN A 40 1.03 9.43 8.28
CA ASN A 40 0.74 10.52 9.23
C ASN A 40 1.32 11.86 8.77
N TYR A 41 2.48 11.85 8.10
CA TYR A 41 3.04 13.06 7.51
C TYR A 41 2.20 13.54 6.30
N CYS A 42 1.68 12.62 5.49
CA CYS A 42 0.84 12.96 4.34
C CYS A 42 -0.53 13.53 4.72
N PHE A 43 -1.16 13.00 5.78
CA PHE A 43 -2.57 13.28 6.13
C PHE A 43 -2.77 13.98 7.50
N GLY A 44 -1.74 14.09 8.33
CA GLY A 44 -1.89 14.38 9.77
C GLY A 44 -2.03 15.85 10.18
N ASP A 45 -1.86 16.82 9.28
CA ASP A 45 -1.83 18.23 9.67
C ASP A 45 -3.22 18.84 9.98
N ALA A 46 -4.34 18.15 9.66
CA ALA A 46 -5.67 18.77 9.68
C ALA A 46 -6.76 18.05 10.50
N PHE A 47 -6.46 16.94 11.19
CA PHE A 47 -7.47 16.08 11.88
C PHE A 47 -8.66 15.66 10.98
N LYS A 48 -8.53 15.80 9.66
CA LYS A 48 -9.53 15.36 8.68
C LYS A 48 -9.48 13.86 8.46
N PHE A 49 -8.31 13.27 8.70
CA PHE A 49 -8.08 11.86 8.51
C PHE A 49 -7.45 11.25 9.75
N TYR A 50 -7.69 9.96 9.92
CA TYR A 50 -6.95 9.15 10.87
C TYR A 50 -6.49 7.86 10.19
N ILE A 51 -5.39 7.31 10.68
CA ILE A 51 -4.81 6.07 10.18
C ILE A 51 -5.10 4.99 11.20
N ALA A 52 -5.67 3.87 10.75
CA ALA A 52 -5.94 2.74 11.60
C ALA A 52 -5.31 1.45 11.03
N PRO A 53 -4.58 0.68 11.87
CA PRO A 53 -4.21 -0.68 11.54
C PRO A 53 -5.44 -1.57 11.37
N GLN A 54 -5.52 -2.29 10.26
CA GLN A 54 -6.55 -3.29 10.01
C GLN A 54 -5.94 -4.68 9.92
N ASN A 55 -6.66 -5.66 10.48
CA ASN A 55 -6.33 -7.07 10.30
C ASN A 55 -7.10 -7.57 9.07
N PRO A 56 -6.49 -8.39 8.21
CA PRO A 56 -7.22 -9.08 7.16
C PRO A 56 -8.35 -9.91 7.80
N PRO A 57 -9.50 -10.08 7.11
CA PRO A 57 -10.52 -10.99 7.58
C PRO A 57 -9.89 -12.36 7.80
N ARG A 58 -10.19 -12.98 8.95
CA ARG A 58 -9.72 -14.34 9.24
C ARG A 58 -10.34 -15.28 8.22
N ASP A 59 -9.54 -15.76 7.28
CA ASP A 59 -9.92 -16.93 6.48
C ASP A 59 -9.44 -18.19 7.23
N ASP A 60 -10.26 -19.25 7.24
CA ASP A 60 -10.20 -20.43 8.12
C ASP A 60 -8.98 -21.37 7.90
N SER A 61 -7.92 -20.91 7.23
CA SER A 61 -6.68 -21.68 7.10
C SER A 61 -5.69 -21.31 8.20
N CYS A 62 -5.60 -22.17 9.21
CA CYS A 62 -4.40 -22.30 10.05
C CYS A 62 -3.18 -22.59 9.17
N ASP A 63 -2.49 -21.56 8.69
CA ASP A 63 -1.08 -21.67 8.33
C ASP A 63 -0.38 -20.33 8.59
N ALA A 64 0.28 -20.30 9.74
CA ALA A 64 1.09 -19.22 10.31
C ALA A 64 0.34 -17.92 10.63
N VAL A 65 0.53 -17.46 11.87
CA VAL A 65 0.05 -16.19 12.39
C VAL A 65 0.86 -15.06 11.75
N ASP A 66 0.57 -14.77 10.50
CA ASP A 66 1.03 -13.57 9.82
C ASP A 66 0.06 -12.46 10.30
N PHE A 67 0.40 -11.80 11.42
CA PHE A 67 -0.27 -10.56 11.86
C PHE A 67 0.10 -9.45 10.87
N ILE A 68 -0.36 -9.63 9.63
CA ILE A 68 -0.22 -8.66 8.57
C ILE A 68 -1.24 -7.58 8.89
N VAL A 69 -0.74 -6.46 9.38
CA VAL A 69 -1.56 -5.28 9.62
C VAL A 69 -1.36 -4.36 8.42
N PHE A 70 -2.43 -4.07 7.69
CA PHE A 70 -2.42 -3.05 6.65
C PHE A 70 -2.93 -1.73 7.20
N LEU A 71 -2.47 -0.62 6.64
CA LEU A 71 -2.81 0.71 7.11
C LEU A 71 -3.96 1.26 6.28
N VAL A 72 -5.03 1.72 6.91
CA VAL A 72 -6.15 2.35 6.23
C VAL A 72 -6.28 3.79 6.71
N VAL A 73 -6.41 4.71 5.76
CA VAL A 73 -6.71 6.12 6.00
C VAL A 73 -8.21 6.31 5.88
N PHE A 74 -8.82 6.79 6.96
CA PHE A 74 -10.25 7.08 7.04
C PHE A 74 -10.47 8.59 7.03
N ASP A 75 -11.49 9.03 6.30
CA ASP A 75 -12.05 10.38 6.46
C ASP A 75 -12.87 10.45 7.75
N VAL A 76 -12.57 11.42 8.62
CA VAL A 76 -13.24 11.61 9.93
C VAL A 76 -14.70 11.99 9.76
N ALA A 77 -15.08 12.71 8.70
CA ALA A 77 -16.45 13.16 8.54
C ALA A 77 -17.42 12.00 8.28
N ASN A 78 -16.96 10.95 7.59
CA ASN A 78 -17.82 9.85 7.15
C ASN A 78 -17.44 8.48 7.74
N ASP A 79 -16.26 8.37 8.37
CA ASP A 79 -15.69 7.13 8.86
C ASP A 79 -15.53 6.07 7.75
N ARG A 80 -15.02 6.50 6.59
CA ARG A 80 -14.89 5.67 5.39
C ARG A 80 -13.47 5.66 4.82
N PRO A 81 -13.04 4.53 4.22
CA PRO A 81 -11.70 4.39 3.68
C PRO A 81 -11.53 5.28 2.43
N VAL A 82 -10.41 5.99 2.37
CA VAL A 82 -10.00 6.80 1.20
C VAL A 82 -8.69 6.31 0.58
N LEU A 83 -7.85 5.66 1.38
CA LEU A 83 -6.59 5.06 0.98
C LEU A 83 -6.32 3.85 1.87
N PHE A 84 -5.74 2.79 1.32
CA PHE A 84 -5.13 1.73 2.12
C PHE A 84 -3.74 1.36 1.60
N ALA A 85 -2.89 0.84 2.48
CA ALA A 85 -1.52 0.48 2.19
C ALA A 85 -1.18 -0.89 2.79
N GLU A 86 -0.85 -1.84 1.91
CA GLU A 86 -0.33 -3.16 2.25
C GLU A 86 1.20 -3.09 2.28
N VAL A 87 1.80 -3.39 3.44
CA VAL A 87 3.24 -3.29 3.65
C VAL A 87 3.84 -4.68 3.83
N LYS A 88 4.86 -5.00 3.03
CA LYS A 88 5.66 -6.21 3.09
C LYS A 88 7.15 -5.89 3.12
N ASP A 89 7.94 -6.90 3.38
CA ASP A 89 9.39 -6.84 3.31
C ASP A 89 9.90 -6.70 1.86
N ASP A 90 11.08 -6.08 1.68
CA ASP A 90 11.74 -5.89 0.37
C ASP A 90 12.04 -7.23 -0.32
N SER A 91 12.25 -8.32 0.43
CA SER A 91 12.48 -9.66 -0.12
C SER A 91 11.29 -10.20 -0.93
N TRP A 92 10.08 -9.66 -0.73
CA TRP A 92 8.90 -10.04 -1.51
C TRP A 92 9.04 -9.63 -2.98
N ALA A 93 9.68 -8.48 -3.25
CA ALA A 93 9.90 -8.01 -4.61
C ALA A 93 10.79 -8.97 -5.42
N GLN A 94 11.58 -9.82 -4.78
CA GLN A 94 12.53 -10.72 -5.43
C GLN A 94 11.92 -12.06 -5.88
N LYS A 95 10.72 -12.41 -5.40
CA LYS A 95 10.11 -13.73 -5.66
C LYS A 95 8.77 -13.59 -6.39
N ALA A 96 8.63 -14.25 -7.53
CA ALA A 96 7.42 -14.20 -8.35
C ALA A 96 6.14 -14.62 -7.59
N GLU A 97 6.22 -15.69 -6.79
CA GLU A 97 5.08 -16.12 -5.95
C GLU A 97 4.70 -15.09 -4.88
N LEU A 98 5.66 -14.35 -4.33
CA LEU A 98 5.37 -13.31 -3.33
C LEU A 98 4.79 -12.05 -3.99
N ARG A 99 5.28 -11.64 -5.16
CA ARG A 99 4.66 -10.57 -5.95
C ARG A 99 3.22 -10.91 -6.36
N TYR A 100 2.97 -12.15 -6.78
CA TYR A 100 1.62 -12.61 -7.09
C TYR A 100 0.71 -12.59 -5.85
N ARG A 101 1.20 -13.06 -4.70
CA ARG A 101 0.46 -12.97 -3.44
C ARG A 101 0.15 -11.52 -3.05
N ALA A 102 1.09 -10.60 -3.22
CA ALA A 102 0.88 -9.18 -2.95
C ALA A 102 -0.19 -8.56 -3.87
N ASP A 103 -0.18 -8.85 -5.18
CA ASP A 103 -1.25 -8.40 -6.11
C ASP A 103 -2.61 -8.97 -5.71
N LYS A 104 -2.66 -10.26 -5.37
CA LYS A 104 -3.89 -10.90 -4.90
C LYS A 104 -4.43 -10.24 -3.64
N GLN A 105 -3.58 -10.02 -2.62
CA GLN A 105 -3.96 -9.37 -1.37
C GLN A 105 -4.53 -7.97 -1.60
N MET A 106 -3.94 -7.17 -2.50
CA MET A 106 -4.51 -5.86 -2.87
C MET A 106 -5.92 -5.99 -3.44
N ARG A 107 -6.17 -6.97 -4.30
CA ARG A 107 -7.49 -7.19 -4.90
C ARG A 107 -8.51 -7.69 -3.89
N ASP A 108 -8.09 -8.56 -2.98
CA ASP A 108 -8.93 -9.03 -1.88
C ASP A 108 -9.33 -7.84 -0.99
N HIS A 109 -8.41 -6.91 -0.71
CA HIS A 109 -8.71 -5.66 0.01
C HIS A 109 -9.71 -4.76 -0.73
N TYR A 110 -9.56 -4.62 -2.05
CA TYR A 110 -10.55 -3.89 -2.85
C TYR A 110 -11.93 -4.53 -2.80
N ALA A 111 -12.01 -5.86 -2.88
CA ALA A 111 -13.28 -6.58 -2.81
C ALA A 111 -14.03 -6.36 -1.48
N LEU A 112 -13.30 -5.99 -0.42
CA LEU A 112 -13.85 -5.75 0.92
C LEU A 112 -14.18 -4.28 1.21
N MET A 113 -13.48 -3.33 0.57
CA MET A 113 -13.55 -1.90 0.95
C MET A 113 -14.05 -0.98 -0.15
N LEU A 114 -14.09 -1.42 -1.41
CA LEU A 114 -14.37 -0.52 -2.54
C LEU A 114 -15.80 0.05 -2.51
N ASP A 115 -16.78 -0.75 -2.07
CA ASP A 115 -18.18 -0.32 -1.91
C ASP A 115 -18.39 0.62 -0.71
N GLU A 116 -17.47 0.62 0.25
CA GLU A 116 -17.50 1.53 1.40
C GLU A 116 -16.92 2.91 1.09
N CYS A 117 -16.08 3.03 0.06
CA CYS A 117 -15.46 4.29 -0.31
C CYS A 117 -16.49 5.27 -0.89
N ARG A 118 -16.52 6.49 -0.34
CA ARG A 118 -17.44 7.55 -0.77
C ARG A 118 -16.88 8.46 -1.86
N LEU A 119 -15.59 8.36 -2.12
CA LEU A 119 -14.94 9.08 -3.19
C LEU A 119 -15.18 8.34 -4.52
N PRO A 120 -15.02 9.00 -5.69
CA PRO A 120 -15.11 8.32 -6.97
C PRO A 120 -14.09 7.17 -7.12
N ARG A 121 -13.00 7.22 -6.34
CA ARG A 121 -11.89 6.27 -6.40
C ARG A 121 -11.36 5.93 -5.01
N LEU A 122 -11.06 4.66 -4.78
CA LEU A 122 -10.31 4.18 -3.62
C LEU A 122 -8.85 3.92 -4.03
N TRP A 123 -7.92 4.61 -3.39
CA TRP A 123 -6.50 4.42 -3.66
C TRP A 123 -5.91 3.28 -2.82
N GLY A 124 -5.03 2.50 -3.42
CA GLY A 124 -4.38 1.35 -2.78
C GLY A 124 -2.88 1.37 -3.06
N LEU A 125 -2.06 1.19 -2.03
CA LEU A 125 -0.61 1.09 -2.17
C LEU A 125 -0.13 -0.30 -1.78
N SER A 126 0.57 -0.97 -2.68
CA SER A 126 1.31 -2.19 -2.36
C SER A 126 2.79 -1.87 -2.23
N LEU A 127 3.35 -2.10 -1.05
CA LEU A 127 4.67 -1.66 -0.67
C LEU A 127 5.52 -2.87 -0.30
N LEU A 128 6.50 -3.20 -1.14
CA LEU A 128 7.46 -4.28 -0.90
C LEU A 128 8.79 -3.64 -0.51
N GLY A 129 9.01 -3.45 0.79
CA GLY A 129 10.09 -2.58 1.26
C GLY A 129 9.81 -1.14 0.87
N THR A 130 10.63 -0.54 0.00
CA THR A 130 10.38 0.81 -0.57
C THR A 130 9.86 0.78 -2.01
N SER A 131 9.85 -0.40 -2.64
CA SER A 131 9.28 -0.61 -3.96
C SER A 131 7.76 -0.57 -3.89
N MET A 132 7.14 0.29 -4.70
CA MET A 132 5.73 0.63 -4.66
C MET A 132 5.04 0.27 -5.96
N ARG A 133 3.82 -0.25 -5.83
CA ARG A 133 2.83 -0.33 -6.91
C ARG A 133 1.55 0.35 -6.46
N VAL A 134 1.05 1.25 -7.31
CA VAL A 134 -0.16 2.03 -7.04
C VAL A 134 -1.35 1.36 -7.71
N TYR A 135 -2.45 1.25 -6.98
CA TYR A 135 -3.72 0.74 -7.45
C TYR A 135 -4.79 1.81 -7.29
N CYS A 136 -5.78 1.77 -8.18
CA CYS A 136 -6.95 2.65 -8.19
C CYS A 136 -8.19 1.80 -8.44
N GLY A 137 -9.10 1.73 -7.47
CA GLY A 137 -10.42 1.14 -7.63
C GLY A 137 -11.44 2.22 -7.95
N ASP A 138 -12.22 2.05 -9.03
CA ASP A 138 -13.34 2.93 -9.38
C ASP A 138 -14.61 2.50 -8.62
N THR A 139 -15.25 3.42 -7.89
CA THR A 139 -16.42 3.09 -7.04
C THR A 139 -17.72 2.98 -7.83
N THR A 140 -17.72 3.33 -9.12
CA THR A 140 -18.89 3.21 -10.01
C THR A 140 -18.84 1.92 -10.83
N SER A 141 -17.70 1.62 -11.45
CA SER A 141 -17.54 0.41 -12.28
C SER A 141 -17.06 -0.80 -11.50
N PHE A 142 -16.51 -0.60 -10.29
CA PHE A 142 -15.82 -1.62 -9.50
C PHE A 142 -14.58 -2.22 -10.18
N ASP A 143 -14.02 -1.52 -11.17
CA ASP A 143 -12.77 -1.92 -11.79
C ASP A 143 -11.57 -1.47 -10.96
N VAL A 144 -10.55 -2.33 -10.88
CA VAL A 144 -9.27 -2.03 -10.23
C VAL A 144 -8.16 -1.96 -11.28
N THR A 145 -7.53 -0.79 -11.36
CA THR A 145 -6.33 -0.56 -12.16
C THR A 145 -5.09 -0.65 -11.28
N PRO A 146 -4.00 -1.33 -11.69
CA PRO A 146 -3.87 -2.11 -12.92
C PRO A 146 -4.71 -3.40 -12.93
N PRO A 147 -5.11 -3.89 -14.13
CA PRO A 147 -5.91 -5.11 -14.26
C PRO A 147 -5.16 -6.34 -13.75
N ALA A 148 -5.90 -7.36 -13.33
CA ALA A 148 -5.33 -8.60 -12.82
C ALA A 148 -4.59 -9.36 -13.92
N ILE A 149 -3.37 -9.80 -13.62
CA ILE A 149 -2.64 -10.72 -14.48
C ILE A 149 -2.90 -12.14 -13.94
N PRO A 150 -3.63 -12.99 -14.68
CA PRO A 150 -3.99 -14.31 -14.20
C PRO A 150 -2.75 -15.20 -14.05
N ARG A 151 -2.79 -16.11 -13.06
CA ARG A 151 -1.77 -17.16 -12.93
C ARG A 151 -1.77 -18.01 -14.21
N PRO A 152 -0.62 -18.28 -14.84
CA PRO A 152 -0.56 -19.16 -16.00
C PRO A 152 -1.02 -20.59 -15.66
N GLU A 153 -1.84 -21.18 -16.54
CA GLU A 153 -2.26 -22.57 -16.41
C GLU A 153 -1.23 -23.58 -16.97
N PRO A 154 -1.11 -24.79 -16.40
CA PRO A 154 -1.81 -25.27 -15.21
C PRO A 154 -1.25 -24.62 -13.93
N SER A 155 -2.14 -24.26 -13.01
CA SER A 155 -1.80 -23.63 -11.72
C SER A 155 -0.81 -24.42 -10.85
N THR A 156 -0.60 -25.71 -11.14
CA THR A 156 0.40 -26.59 -10.52
C THR A 156 1.85 -26.24 -10.87
N ARG A 157 2.10 -25.38 -11.87
CA ARG A 157 3.44 -24.93 -12.21
C ARG A 157 3.90 -23.80 -11.29
N VAL A 158 5.20 -23.83 -10.97
CA VAL A 158 5.89 -22.72 -10.29
C VAL A 158 5.95 -21.53 -11.23
N LEU A 159 5.66 -20.34 -10.71
CA LEU A 159 5.78 -19.11 -11.48
C LEU A 159 7.22 -18.87 -11.95
N LEU A 160 7.37 -18.43 -13.20
CA LEU A 160 8.66 -17.99 -13.71
C LEU A 160 9.16 -16.77 -12.90
N PRO A 161 10.47 -16.63 -12.66
CA PRO A 161 11.02 -15.48 -11.94
C PRO A 161 10.65 -14.12 -12.54
N SER A 162 10.31 -14.06 -13.83
CA SER A 162 9.86 -12.86 -14.55
C SER A 162 8.38 -12.51 -14.34
N PHE A 163 7.57 -13.39 -13.76
CA PHE A 163 6.14 -13.12 -13.57
C PHE A 163 5.93 -11.94 -12.61
N LEU A 164 5.19 -10.92 -13.04
CA LEU A 164 5.04 -9.62 -12.36
C LEU A 164 6.37 -8.92 -12.03
N ALA A 165 7.46 -9.28 -12.72
CA ALA A 165 8.69 -8.51 -12.60
C ALA A 165 8.45 -7.13 -13.24
N GLY A 166 8.93 -6.09 -12.56
CA GLY A 166 8.75 -4.71 -12.99
C GLY A 166 7.49 -4.01 -12.47
N GLU A 167 6.56 -4.75 -11.88
CA GLU A 167 5.28 -4.17 -11.42
C GLU A 167 5.42 -3.29 -10.16
N TRP A 168 6.51 -3.43 -9.41
CA TRP A 168 6.87 -2.60 -8.24
C TRP A 168 8.17 -1.82 -8.49
N GLU A 169 8.31 -1.18 -9.65
CA GLU A 169 9.54 -0.45 -10.02
C GLU A 169 9.67 0.92 -9.36
N LEU A 170 8.56 1.54 -8.96
CA LEU A 170 8.59 2.88 -8.40
C LEU A 170 9.09 2.83 -6.95
N ASP A 171 10.25 3.40 -6.66
CA ASP A 171 10.69 3.60 -5.28
C ASP A 171 9.93 4.77 -4.66
N ILE A 172 9.16 4.52 -3.60
CA ILE A 172 8.38 5.57 -2.93
C ILE A 172 9.25 6.71 -2.38
N LEU A 173 10.51 6.43 -2.02
CA LEU A 173 11.43 7.42 -1.45
C LEU A 173 12.15 8.26 -2.51
N SER A 174 12.00 7.92 -3.79
CA SER A 174 12.53 8.71 -4.91
C SER A 174 11.70 9.98 -5.14
N ASP A 175 12.25 10.92 -5.93
CA ASP A 175 11.52 12.14 -6.33
C ASP A 175 10.24 11.80 -7.11
N GLU A 176 10.28 10.78 -7.97
CA GLU A 176 9.11 10.29 -8.70
C GLU A 176 8.08 9.67 -7.75
N GLY A 177 8.54 8.88 -6.78
CA GLY A 177 7.70 8.29 -5.74
C GLY A 177 7.00 9.35 -4.89
N PHE A 178 7.75 10.38 -4.46
CA PHE A 178 7.22 11.54 -3.76
C PHE A 178 6.14 12.24 -4.58
N ALA A 179 6.43 12.56 -5.84
CA ALA A 179 5.49 13.22 -6.74
C ALA A 179 4.21 12.39 -6.90
N LYS A 180 4.33 11.07 -7.01
CA LYS A 180 3.18 10.17 -7.13
C LYS A 180 2.33 10.17 -5.85
N VAL A 181 2.94 10.07 -4.67
CA VAL A 181 2.17 10.16 -3.40
C VAL A 181 1.51 11.53 -3.26
N LYS A 182 2.19 12.61 -3.67
CA LYS A 182 1.63 13.95 -3.65
C LYS A 182 0.41 14.10 -4.57
N GLU A 183 0.47 13.53 -5.78
CA GLU A 183 -0.67 13.45 -6.70
C GLU A 183 -1.87 12.74 -6.05
N LEU A 184 -1.64 11.56 -5.46
CA LEU A 184 -2.66 10.74 -4.81
C LEU A 184 -3.35 11.48 -3.65
N VAL A 185 -2.56 12.04 -2.74
CA VAL A 185 -3.09 12.79 -1.59
C VAL A 185 -3.86 14.02 -2.06
N THR A 186 -3.37 14.69 -3.11
CA THR A 186 -4.09 15.84 -3.68
C THR A 186 -5.42 15.44 -4.27
N ASP A 187 -5.47 14.32 -5.01
CA ASP A 187 -6.73 13.78 -5.55
C ASP A 187 -7.72 13.39 -4.44
N ILE A 188 -7.26 12.82 -3.33
CA ILE A 188 -8.12 12.53 -2.18
C ILE A 188 -8.67 13.85 -1.60
N LEU A 189 -7.79 14.82 -1.36
CA LEU A 189 -8.15 16.10 -0.75
C LEU A 189 -9.10 16.96 -1.60
N THR A 190 -9.12 16.80 -2.92
CA THR A 190 -10.06 17.52 -3.80
C THR A 190 -11.47 16.95 -3.75
N HIS A 191 -11.63 15.71 -3.31
CA HIS A 191 -12.94 15.03 -3.24
C HIS A 191 -13.50 14.94 -1.80
N THR A 192 -12.73 15.37 -0.79
CA THR A 192 -13.14 15.46 0.63
C THR A 192 -13.39 16.89 1.07
#